data_AF-A0A0Q9NV10-F1
#
_entry.id   AF-A0A0Q9NV10-F1
#
_cell.length_a   1.000
_cell.length_b   1.000
_cell.length_c   1.000
_cell.angle_alpha   90.00
_cell.angle_beta   90.00
_cell.angle_gamma   90.00
#
_symmetry.space_group_name_H-M   'P 1'
#
loop_
_entity.id
_entity.type
_entity.pdbx_description
1 polymer ?
#
loop_
_entity_poly.entity_id
_entity_poly.type
_entity_poly.pdbx_seq_one_letter_code
_entity_poly.pdbx_strand_id
1 'polypeptide(L)'
;MKLIKQIKQFVFEEDRPFKSCHASTVIEFPNGDLLVAYFAGSREGNPDVAIWCSKRTNDVWSKPYKVADEEGLVHWNPVLFRQDNGQIVLHYKVGTPIPAWYTRVVLSDDDGATWSQPVDLVPGDIGGRGPVKNKLIVLQDGTWLAPASIEGDVWDCFADISHDQGVTWSRSELVPVNHGKEEQTGDMQLVRGKGLIQPTLWESKPGHVHMLMRSTAGFIYRSDSSDSGRTWSPAYRTYLPNNNSGFDLAQMDDGTLVLAYNPVGMYKGPRMPLLLSISKDNGEYWEELVVLEAEYRSFTIPIEPGEYSYPAVIARGNRIYVTYTWKRERIVCWSLEVETA
;
A
#
# COMPACT_ATOMS: atom_id res chain seq x y z
N MET A 1 -0.34 -23.79 1.43
CA MET A 1 -1.40 -22.95 2.04
C MET A 1 -2.61 -23.08 1.14
N LYS A 2 -3.79 -23.26 1.70
CA LYS A 2 -5.02 -23.50 0.92
C LYS A 2 -6.13 -22.60 1.38
N LEU A 3 -6.88 -22.00 0.46
CA LEU A 3 -8.05 -21.18 0.80
C LEU A 3 -9.18 -22.06 1.35
N ILE A 4 -9.69 -21.72 2.53
CA ILE A 4 -10.81 -22.39 3.20
C ILE A 4 -12.11 -21.62 2.95
N LYS A 5 -12.06 -20.30 3.14
CA LYS A 5 -13.24 -19.42 3.06
C LYS A 5 -12.85 -18.06 2.50
N GLN A 6 -13.75 -17.44 1.76
CA GLN A 6 -13.61 -16.06 1.31
C GLN A 6 -14.96 -15.35 1.32
N ILE A 7 -14.95 -14.09 1.73
CA ILE A 7 -16.12 -13.20 1.71
C ILE A 7 -15.69 -11.88 1.06
N LYS A 8 -16.44 -11.43 0.06
CA LYS A 8 -16.31 -10.12 -0.58
C LYS A 8 -17.40 -9.20 -0.08
N GLN A 9 -17.05 -7.99 0.33
CA GLN A 9 -18.00 -6.94 0.72
C GLN A 9 -17.59 -5.61 0.08
N PHE A 10 -18.56 -4.79 -0.32
CA PHE A 10 -18.28 -3.36 -0.47
C PHE A 10 -18.18 -2.73 0.92
N VAL A 11 -17.21 -1.81 1.08
CA VAL A 11 -17.00 -1.09 2.34
C VAL A 11 -18.10 -0.05 2.60
N PHE A 12 -18.78 0.38 1.53
CA PHE A 12 -19.95 1.26 1.59
C PHE A 12 -20.77 1.14 0.29
N GLU A 13 -22.05 1.48 0.38
CA GLU A 13 -23.01 1.43 -0.73
C GLU A 13 -23.12 2.79 -1.46
N GLU A 14 -24.21 3.01 -2.21
CA GLU A 14 -24.46 4.27 -2.95
C GLU A 14 -24.61 5.51 -2.05
N ASP A 15 -25.05 5.35 -0.80
CA ASP A 15 -25.22 6.45 0.14
C ASP A 15 -23.86 6.95 0.67
N ARG A 16 -23.23 7.82 -0.13
CA ARG A 16 -21.89 8.36 0.12
C ARG A 16 -21.75 9.81 -0.39
N PRO A 17 -20.90 10.64 0.25
CA PRO A 17 -20.80 12.08 -0.07
C PRO A 17 -19.78 12.41 -1.18
N PHE A 18 -19.25 11.42 -1.90
CA PHE A 18 -18.19 11.59 -2.90
C PHE A 18 -18.48 10.76 -4.15
N LYS A 19 -17.93 11.19 -5.29
CA LYS A 19 -18.10 10.49 -6.57
C LYS A 19 -17.01 9.45 -6.80
N SER A 20 -15.79 9.77 -6.35
CA SER A 20 -14.62 8.92 -6.53
C SER A 20 -13.88 8.68 -5.23
N CYS A 21 -13.32 7.47 -5.08
CA CYS A 21 -12.49 7.06 -3.96
C CYS A 21 -11.32 6.20 -4.45
N HIS A 22 -10.19 6.22 -3.73
CA HIS A 22 -9.01 5.47 -4.11
C HIS A 22 -8.02 5.24 -2.95
N ALA A 23 -7.03 4.38 -3.20
CA ALA A 23 -5.90 4.08 -2.33
C ALA A 23 -6.31 3.73 -0.89
N SER A 24 -7.00 2.61 -0.74
CA SER A 24 -7.40 2.11 0.57
C SER A 24 -6.24 1.56 1.38
N THR A 25 -6.40 1.59 2.70
CA THR A 25 -5.56 0.94 3.71
C THR A 25 -6.45 0.31 4.77
N VAL A 26 -5.97 -0.69 5.50
CA VAL A 26 -6.78 -1.47 6.45
C VAL A 26 -5.97 -1.89 7.67
N ILE A 27 -6.61 -1.85 8.85
CA ILE A 27 -6.13 -2.49 10.08
C ILE A 27 -7.22 -3.40 10.66
N GLU A 28 -6.80 -4.40 11.42
CA GLU A 28 -7.68 -5.30 12.18
C GLU A 28 -7.61 -4.98 13.68
N PHE A 29 -8.76 -4.96 14.34
CA PHE A 29 -8.88 -4.86 15.79
C PHE A 29 -8.82 -6.25 16.45
N PRO A 30 -8.47 -6.36 17.74
CA PRO A 30 -8.38 -7.66 18.43
C PRO A 30 -9.65 -8.51 18.39
N ASN A 31 -10.82 -7.90 18.24
CA ASN A 31 -12.11 -8.60 18.11
C ASN A 31 -12.44 -9.05 16.67
N GLY A 32 -11.58 -8.78 15.70
CA GLY A 32 -11.79 -9.09 14.27
C GLY A 32 -12.55 -8.02 13.48
N ASP A 33 -12.92 -6.92 14.13
CA ASP A 33 -13.43 -5.74 13.46
C ASP A 33 -12.32 -5.12 12.60
N LEU A 34 -12.73 -4.32 11.60
CA LEU A 34 -11.78 -3.67 10.69
C LEU A 34 -11.98 -2.15 10.69
N LEU A 35 -10.91 -1.40 10.48
CA LEU A 35 -10.96 -0.01 10.06
C LEU A 35 -10.31 0.11 8.70
N VAL A 36 -11.01 0.76 7.76
CA VAL A 36 -10.51 1.03 6.41
C VAL A 36 -10.50 2.52 6.19
N ALA A 37 -9.36 3.07 5.74
CA ALA A 37 -9.24 4.44 5.30
C ALA A 37 -8.96 4.51 3.79
N TYR A 38 -9.38 5.60 3.14
CA TYR A 38 -9.17 5.87 1.71
C TYR A 38 -9.33 7.37 1.47
N PHE A 39 -8.76 7.90 0.38
CA PHE A 39 -9.06 9.27 -0.03
C PHE A 39 -10.27 9.29 -0.96
N ALA A 40 -11.11 10.31 -0.86
CA ALA A 40 -12.30 10.45 -1.69
C ALA A 40 -12.75 11.90 -1.85
N GLY A 41 -13.38 12.17 -2.99
CA GLY A 41 -13.91 13.50 -3.36
C GLY A 41 -14.61 13.44 -4.72
N SER A 42 -14.74 14.59 -5.38
CA SER A 42 -15.33 14.68 -6.72
C SER A 42 -14.49 13.97 -7.79
N ARG A 43 -13.15 14.06 -7.69
CA ARG A 43 -12.16 13.36 -8.52
C ARG A 43 -10.79 13.41 -7.84
N GLU A 44 -9.96 12.38 -8.04
CA GLU A 44 -8.55 12.41 -7.62
C GLU A 44 -7.86 13.72 -8.05
N GLY A 45 -7.19 14.38 -7.10
CA GLY A 45 -6.49 15.64 -7.33
C GLY A 45 -7.32 16.91 -7.15
N ASN A 46 -8.64 16.82 -6.98
CA ASN A 46 -9.47 18.00 -6.77
C ASN A 46 -9.35 18.55 -5.33
N PRO A 47 -9.59 19.86 -5.13
CA PRO A 47 -9.49 20.49 -3.81
C PRO A 47 -10.46 19.95 -2.74
N ASP A 48 -11.49 19.21 -3.13
CA ASP A 48 -12.46 18.59 -2.21
C ASP A 48 -12.09 17.15 -1.82
N VAL A 49 -10.92 16.65 -2.24
CA VAL A 49 -10.45 15.32 -1.83
C VAL A 49 -9.99 15.37 -0.39
N ALA A 50 -10.65 14.56 0.43
CA ALA A 50 -10.42 14.38 1.85
C ALA A 50 -10.06 12.92 2.18
N ILE A 51 -9.63 12.67 3.41
CA ILE A 51 -9.46 11.32 3.95
C ILE A 51 -10.73 10.88 4.65
N TRP A 52 -11.20 9.68 4.31
CA TRP A 52 -12.42 9.07 4.83
C TRP A 52 -12.11 7.72 5.45
N CYS A 53 -12.94 7.30 6.39
CA CYS A 53 -12.91 5.98 7.00
C CYS A 53 -14.28 5.31 6.99
N SER A 54 -14.25 3.99 7.02
CA SER A 54 -15.41 3.14 7.37
C SER A 54 -14.94 2.04 8.33
N LYS A 55 -15.73 1.79 9.36
CA LYS A 55 -15.45 0.74 10.35
C LYS A 55 -16.39 -0.44 10.13
N ARG A 56 -15.85 -1.66 10.17
CA ARG A 56 -16.64 -2.89 10.18
C ARG A 56 -16.77 -3.38 11.61
N THR A 57 -17.99 -3.45 12.12
CA THR A 57 -18.29 -4.01 13.43
C THR A 57 -19.28 -5.16 13.29
N ASN A 58 -18.91 -6.35 13.79
CA ASN A 58 -19.72 -7.57 13.65
C ASN A 58 -20.18 -7.80 12.20
N ASP A 59 -19.23 -7.76 11.25
CA ASP A 59 -19.42 -7.91 9.80
C ASP A 59 -20.27 -6.82 9.09
N VAL A 60 -20.70 -5.78 9.79
CA VAL A 60 -21.47 -4.65 9.23
C VAL A 60 -20.60 -3.41 9.10
N TRP A 61 -20.56 -2.83 7.91
CA TRP A 61 -19.84 -1.58 7.64
C TRP A 61 -20.64 -0.35 8.05
N SER A 62 -19.96 0.60 8.69
CA SER A 62 -20.48 1.95 8.92
C SER A 62 -20.60 2.72 7.60
N LYS A 63 -21.40 3.79 7.59
CA LYS A 63 -21.29 4.80 6.53
C LYS A 63 -19.89 5.42 6.55
N PRO A 64 -19.40 5.94 5.40
CA PRO A 64 -18.19 6.73 5.35
C PRO A 64 -18.27 7.93 6.29
N TYR A 65 -17.22 8.16 7.09
CA TYR A 65 -17.05 9.37 7.88
C TYR A 65 -15.70 10.03 7.56
N LYS A 66 -15.70 11.36 7.56
CA LYS A 66 -14.54 12.17 7.18
C LYS A 66 -13.58 12.28 8.35
N VAL A 67 -12.29 12.10 8.11
CA VAL A 67 -11.23 12.12 9.13
C VAL A 67 -10.31 13.33 8.98
N ALA A 68 -9.89 13.64 7.74
CA ALA A 68 -9.04 14.79 7.47
C ALA A 68 -9.51 15.51 6.21
N ASP A 69 -9.71 16.82 6.34
CA ASP A 69 -10.13 17.73 5.29
C ASP A 69 -9.68 19.14 5.68
N GLU A 70 -8.98 19.81 4.80
CA GLU A 70 -8.50 21.17 4.98
C GLU A 70 -8.80 21.95 3.72
N GLU A 71 -9.51 23.06 3.89
CA GLU A 71 -9.99 23.86 2.78
C GLU A 71 -8.83 24.31 1.87
N GLY A 72 -8.98 24.02 0.57
CA GLY A 72 -8.00 24.38 -0.44
C GLY A 72 -6.80 23.43 -0.56
N LEU A 73 -6.69 22.40 0.28
CA LEU A 73 -5.62 21.40 0.20
C LEU A 73 -6.16 20.03 -0.23
N VAL A 74 -5.45 19.43 -1.19
CA VAL A 74 -5.76 18.09 -1.68
C VAL A 74 -5.13 17.03 -0.78
N HIS A 75 -5.90 16.01 -0.41
CA HIS A 75 -5.45 14.91 0.44
C HIS A 75 -5.23 13.61 -0.37
N TRP A 76 -4.25 12.80 0.02
CA TRP A 76 -3.87 11.59 -0.71
C TRP A 76 -3.39 10.46 0.20
N ASN A 77 -3.35 9.25 -0.36
CA ASN A 77 -2.71 8.04 0.17
C ASN A 77 -2.71 7.90 1.70
N PRO A 78 -3.88 7.65 2.32
CA PRO A 78 -3.91 7.33 3.73
C PRO A 78 -3.21 6.00 4.02
N VAL A 79 -2.49 5.93 5.14
CA VAL A 79 -1.85 4.73 5.64
C VAL A 79 -2.14 4.58 7.13
N LEU A 80 -2.93 3.57 7.45
CA LEU A 80 -3.26 3.20 8.82
C LEU A 80 -2.17 2.31 9.40
N PHE A 81 -1.89 2.52 10.69
CA PHE A 81 -1.07 1.65 11.51
C PHE A 81 -1.68 1.60 12.91
N ARG A 82 -1.75 0.41 13.52
CA ARG A 82 -2.25 0.24 14.89
C ARG A 82 -1.11 -0.24 15.77
N GLN A 83 -0.81 0.53 16.80
CA GLN A 83 0.19 0.19 17.79
C GLN A 83 -0.30 -0.91 18.74
N ASP A 84 0.64 -1.57 19.41
CA ASP A 84 0.34 -2.61 20.40
C ASP A 84 -0.46 -2.07 21.60
N ASN A 85 -0.22 -0.80 21.96
CA ASN A 85 -0.98 -0.10 23.00
C ASN A 85 -2.44 0.23 22.59
N GLY A 86 -2.81 -0.05 21.32
CA GLY A 86 -4.14 0.19 20.77
C GLY A 86 -4.33 1.52 20.03
N GLN A 87 -3.39 2.47 20.17
CA GLN A 87 -3.46 3.74 19.47
C GLN A 87 -3.35 3.53 17.95
N ILE A 88 -4.19 4.22 17.20
CA ILE A 88 -4.18 4.21 15.74
C ILE A 88 -3.43 5.46 15.27
N VAL A 89 -2.50 5.24 14.34
CA VAL A 89 -1.78 6.29 13.62
C VAL A 89 -2.26 6.30 12.18
N LEU A 90 -2.74 7.45 11.70
CA LEU A 90 -3.10 7.64 10.31
C LEU A 90 -2.19 8.68 9.68
N HIS A 91 -1.37 8.22 8.75
CA HIS A 91 -0.54 9.08 7.90
C HIS A 91 -1.31 9.39 6.62
N TYR A 92 -1.17 10.59 6.08
CA TYR A 92 -1.74 10.94 4.77
C TYR A 92 -0.93 12.08 4.14
N LYS A 93 -0.98 12.18 2.81
CA LYS A 93 -0.30 13.27 2.09
C LYS A 93 -1.23 14.44 1.88
N VAL A 94 -0.66 15.63 1.88
CA VAL A 94 -1.34 16.90 1.69
C VAL A 94 -0.58 17.74 0.67
N GLY A 95 -1.32 18.40 -0.22
CA GLY A 95 -0.77 19.38 -1.15
C GLY A 95 -0.76 18.94 -2.61
N THR A 96 -0.42 19.91 -3.47
CA THR A 96 -0.32 19.77 -4.92
C THR A 96 0.72 20.76 -5.45
N PRO A 97 1.49 20.45 -6.50
CA PRO A 97 1.53 19.18 -7.23
C PRO A 97 2.13 18.03 -6.40
N ILE A 98 1.97 16.78 -6.86
CA ILE A 98 2.48 15.57 -6.17
C ILE A 98 3.96 15.70 -5.71
N PRO A 99 4.91 16.23 -6.50
CA PRO A 99 6.29 16.38 -6.02
C PRO A 99 6.46 17.32 -4.82
N ALA A 100 5.48 18.19 -4.56
CA ALA A 100 5.49 19.18 -3.50
C ALA A 100 4.62 18.79 -2.29
N TRP A 101 4.01 17.60 -2.30
CA TRP A 101 3.22 17.14 -1.15
C TRP A 101 4.09 16.91 0.08
N TYR A 102 3.44 16.91 1.24
CA TYR A 102 4.08 16.61 2.52
C TYR A 102 3.15 15.70 3.33
N THR A 103 3.66 15.14 4.43
CA THR A 103 2.92 14.14 5.21
C THR A 103 2.39 14.73 6.48
N ARG A 104 1.10 14.50 6.74
CA ARG A 104 0.47 14.77 8.03
C ARG A 104 0.09 13.47 8.74
N VAL A 105 -0.03 13.59 10.05
CA VAL A 105 -0.39 12.51 10.96
C VAL A 105 -1.54 12.96 11.86
N VAL A 106 -2.51 12.07 12.04
CA VAL A 106 -3.53 12.16 13.10
C VAL A 106 -3.55 10.86 13.88
N LEU A 107 -3.88 10.96 15.17
CA LEU A 107 -3.92 9.85 16.12
C LEU A 107 -5.35 9.61 16.59
N SER A 108 -5.68 8.36 16.91
CA SER A 108 -6.93 7.99 17.57
C SER A 108 -6.67 7.03 18.72
N ASP A 109 -7.24 7.34 19.88
CA ASP A 109 -7.17 6.54 21.11
C ASP A 109 -8.50 5.83 21.43
N ASP A 110 -9.48 5.92 20.52
CA ASP A 110 -10.85 5.43 20.70
C ASP A 110 -11.34 4.60 19.49
N ASP A 111 -10.43 3.78 18.94
CA ASP A 111 -10.68 2.87 17.82
C ASP A 111 -11.25 3.55 16.56
N GLY A 112 -10.76 4.76 16.27
CA GLY A 112 -11.08 5.54 15.06
C GLY A 112 -12.33 6.40 15.16
N ALA A 113 -12.95 6.51 16.35
CA ALA A 113 -14.16 7.32 16.53
C ALA A 113 -13.86 8.82 16.50
N THR A 114 -12.75 9.24 17.11
CA THR A 114 -12.24 10.61 17.06
C THR A 114 -10.75 10.63 16.71
N TRP A 115 -10.30 11.78 16.22
CA TRP A 115 -8.94 11.97 15.73
C TRP A 115 -8.33 13.26 16.28
N SER A 116 -7.03 13.23 16.58
CA SER A 116 -6.28 14.39 17.04
C SER A 116 -6.25 15.51 16.00
N GLN A 117 -5.81 16.70 16.42
CA GLN A 117 -5.40 17.71 15.45
C GLN A 117 -4.23 17.20 14.61
N PRO A 118 -4.19 17.53 13.31
CA PRO A 118 -3.15 17.03 12.43
C PRO A 118 -1.81 17.74 12.70
N VAL A 119 -0.74 16.97 12.64
CA VAL A 119 0.65 17.47 12.74
C VAL A 119 1.44 17.03 11.52
N ASP A 120 2.43 17.83 11.12
CA ASP A 120 3.38 17.40 10.10
C ASP A 120 4.24 16.26 10.64
N LEU A 121 4.43 15.20 9.85
CA LEU A 121 5.29 14.07 10.23
C LEU A 121 6.73 14.52 10.48
N VAL A 122 7.24 15.36 9.58
CA VAL A 122 8.56 15.98 9.65
C VAL A 122 8.35 17.46 9.31
N PRO A 123 8.54 18.38 10.27
CA PRO A 123 8.30 19.81 10.04
C PRO A 123 9.13 20.35 8.86
N GLY A 124 8.45 21.03 7.93
CA GLY A 124 9.08 21.62 6.74
C GLY A 124 9.45 20.62 5.63
N ASP A 125 9.04 19.36 5.74
CA ASP A 125 9.28 18.35 4.70
C ASP A 125 8.50 18.62 3.41
N ILE A 126 9.09 18.22 2.29
CA ILE A 126 8.49 18.22 0.96
C ILE A 126 8.98 16.97 0.21
N GLY A 127 8.08 16.28 -0.47
CA GLY A 127 8.42 15.16 -1.36
C GLY A 127 8.04 13.78 -0.82
N GLY A 128 7.38 13.71 0.34
CA GLY A 128 6.67 12.52 0.80
C GLY A 128 7.46 11.61 1.75
N ARG A 129 7.87 12.13 2.91
CA ARG A 129 8.41 11.31 4.03
C ARG A 129 7.37 10.41 4.69
N GLY A 130 7.80 9.43 5.47
CA GLY A 130 6.96 8.41 6.08
C GLY A 130 6.30 7.51 5.05
N PRO A 131 5.26 6.75 5.43
CA PRO A 131 4.66 5.81 4.50
C PRO A 131 3.97 6.58 3.36
N VAL A 132 4.37 6.31 2.12
CA VAL A 132 3.79 7.02 0.95
C VAL A 132 2.48 6.41 0.48
N LYS A 133 2.36 5.08 0.57
CA LYS A 133 1.16 4.35 0.14
C LYS A 133 0.98 3.03 0.90
N ASN A 134 2.07 2.30 1.15
CA ASN A 134 2.01 1.04 1.88
C ASN A 134 2.30 1.25 3.36
N LYS A 135 1.77 0.34 4.18
CA LYS A 135 1.97 0.33 5.63
C LYS A 135 3.45 0.21 6.00
N LEU A 136 3.79 0.86 7.12
CA LEU A 136 5.07 0.65 7.79
C LEU A 136 5.14 -0.76 8.40
N ILE A 137 6.36 -1.23 8.67
CA ILE A 137 6.60 -2.42 9.47
C ILE A 137 7.31 -2.03 10.77
N VAL A 138 7.09 -2.82 11.82
CA VAL A 138 7.88 -2.76 13.06
C VAL A 138 8.90 -3.89 12.97
N LEU A 139 10.18 -3.55 13.00
CA LEU A 139 11.26 -4.53 13.04
C LEU A 139 11.28 -5.26 14.38
N GLN A 140 11.95 -6.41 14.42
CA GLN A 140 12.11 -7.19 15.65
C GLN A 140 12.79 -6.44 16.80
N ASP A 141 13.56 -5.38 16.51
CA ASP A 141 14.18 -4.52 17.53
C ASP A 141 13.27 -3.35 18.00
N GLY A 142 12.05 -3.25 17.46
CA GLY A 142 11.07 -2.20 17.76
C GLY A 142 11.17 -0.96 16.86
N THR A 143 12.16 -0.87 15.98
CA THR A 143 12.30 0.22 15.01
C THR A 143 11.14 0.22 14.02
N TRP A 144 10.57 1.38 13.73
CA TRP A 144 9.55 1.53 12.67
C TRP A 144 10.24 1.85 11.36
N LEU A 145 9.90 1.09 10.31
CA LEU A 145 10.30 1.37 8.94
C LEU A 145 9.09 1.67 8.06
N ALA A 146 9.03 2.89 7.57
CA ALA A 146 7.98 3.36 6.68
C ALA A 146 8.45 3.40 5.22
N PRO A 147 7.85 2.61 4.30
CA PRO A 147 8.25 2.64 2.90
C PRO A 147 7.84 3.95 2.22
N ALA A 148 8.80 4.58 1.55
CA ALA A 148 8.62 5.89 0.95
C ALA A 148 9.23 5.99 -0.45
N SER A 149 8.85 7.03 -1.17
CA SER A 149 9.41 7.34 -2.49
C SER A 149 9.27 8.82 -2.83
N ILE A 150 10.28 9.36 -3.51
CA ILE A 150 10.24 10.70 -4.10
C ILE A 150 9.51 10.59 -5.44
N GLU A 151 8.52 11.45 -5.69
CA GLU A 151 7.64 11.37 -6.87
C GLU A 151 7.84 12.55 -7.85
N GLY A 152 9.08 12.79 -8.29
CA GLY A 152 9.45 13.93 -9.14
C GLY A 152 9.56 13.61 -10.64
N ASP A 153 10.59 14.18 -11.26
CA ASP A 153 11.01 13.86 -12.63
C ASP A 153 11.42 12.39 -12.75
N VAL A 154 12.13 11.91 -11.73
CA VAL A 154 12.40 10.50 -11.46
C VAL A 154 11.72 10.06 -10.16
N TRP A 155 11.58 8.74 -10.01
CA TRP A 155 11.02 8.06 -8.86
C TRP A 155 12.10 7.23 -8.18
N ASP A 156 12.38 7.57 -6.93
CA ASP A 156 13.38 6.91 -6.11
C ASP A 156 12.77 6.45 -4.78
N CYS A 157 12.99 5.18 -4.45
CA CYS A 157 12.51 4.57 -3.22
C CYS A 157 13.52 4.73 -2.07
N PHE A 158 12.99 4.77 -0.86
CA PHE A 158 13.76 4.73 0.39
C PHE A 158 12.85 4.23 1.52
N ALA A 159 13.41 4.12 2.73
CA ALA A 159 12.62 3.93 3.94
C ALA A 159 12.85 5.08 4.92
N ASP A 160 11.78 5.51 5.57
CA ASP A 160 11.86 6.38 6.73
C ASP A 160 11.94 5.54 7.99
N ILE A 161 12.81 5.94 8.91
CA ILE A 161 13.22 5.17 10.09
C ILE A 161 12.88 5.98 11.34
N SER A 162 12.10 5.39 12.24
CA SER A 162 11.84 5.94 13.57
C SER A 162 12.24 4.93 14.64
N HIS A 163 13.00 5.40 15.63
CA HIS A 163 13.42 4.63 16.80
C HIS A 163 12.61 4.98 18.06
N ASP A 164 11.63 5.87 17.94
CA ASP A 164 10.85 6.44 19.03
C ASP A 164 9.34 6.40 18.74
N GLN A 165 8.89 5.34 18.07
CA GLN A 165 7.47 5.06 17.79
C GLN A 165 6.77 6.19 17.03
N GLY A 166 7.45 6.72 16.02
CA GLY A 166 6.91 7.69 15.08
C GLY A 166 7.01 9.15 15.53
N VAL A 167 7.67 9.44 16.65
CA VAL A 167 7.87 10.82 17.14
C VAL A 167 8.90 11.57 16.28
N THR A 168 10.01 10.94 15.92
CA THR A 168 11.01 11.48 15.01
C THR A 168 11.36 10.49 13.90
N TRP A 169 11.75 11.03 12.74
CA TRP A 169 12.02 10.24 11.54
C TRP A 169 13.32 10.67 10.85
N SER A 170 14.15 9.69 10.55
CA SER A 170 15.36 9.85 9.72
C SER A 170 15.21 9.06 8.42
N ARG A 171 15.74 9.60 7.34
CA ARG A 171 15.65 8.96 6.02
C ARG A 171 16.81 8.00 5.82
N SER A 172 16.54 6.80 5.28
CA SER A 172 17.58 5.91 4.76
C SER A 172 18.30 6.50 3.55
N GLU A 173 19.34 5.81 3.08
CA GLU A 173 19.84 6.03 1.72
C GLU A 173 18.75 5.70 0.69
N LEU A 174 18.85 6.32 -0.49
CA LEU A 174 18.01 5.95 -1.63
C LEU A 174 18.42 4.56 -2.12
N VAL A 175 17.45 3.78 -2.60
CA VAL A 175 17.74 2.52 -3.29
C VAL A 175 18.56 2.81 -4.54
N PRO A 176 19.77 2.24 -4.71
CA PRO A 176 20.55 2.47 -5.92
C PRO A 176 19.82 1.93 -7.15
N VAL A 177 19.57 2.80 -8.13
CA VAL A 177 18.88 2.47 -9.37
C VAL A 177 19.52 3.21 -10.55
N ASN A 178 19.66 2.51 -11.67
CA ASN A 178 20.14 3.13 -12.91
C ASN A 178 18.95 3.57 -13.76
N HIS A 179 18.62 4.86 -13.70
CA HIS A 179 17.54 5.46 -14.48
C HIS A 179 17.95 5.63 -15.95
N GLY A 180 17.01 5.38 -16.87
CA GLY A 180 17.25 5.73 -18.26
C GLY A 180 16.04 5.67 -19.18
N LYS A 181 16.27 6.06 -20.44
CA LYS A 181 15.20 6.23 -21.44
C LYS A 181 14.90 4.96 -22.25
N GLU A 182 15.87 4.07 -22.41
CA GLU A 182 15.77 2.85 -23.22
C GLU A 182 16.38 1.66 -22.47
N GLU A 183 15.74 0.49 -22.59
CA GLU A 183 16.25 -0.75 -21.98
C GLU A 183 17.58 -1.14 -22.65
N GLN A 184 18.68 -1.10 -21.90
CA GLN A 184 19.98 -1.59 -22.39
C GLN A 184 20.25 -2.99 -21.84
N THR A 185 20.84 -3.84 -22.68
CA THR A 185 21.39 -5.14 -22.25
C THR A 185 22.74 -4.93 -21.57
N GLY A 186 22.89 -5.35 -20.31
CA GLY A 186 24.14 -5.25 -19.53
C GLY A 186 23.95 -5.57 -18.03
N ASP A 187 25.04 -5.51 -17.25
CA ASP A 187 25.10 -6.00 -15.86
C ASP A 187 24.28 -5.20 -14.83
N MET A 188 23.91 -3.95 -15.14
CA MET A 188 22.93 -3.18 -14.37
C MET A 188 21.72 -2.89 -15.25
N GLN A 189 20.60 -3.56 -14.95
CA GLN A 189 19.35 -3.37 -15.69
C GLN A 189 18.85 -1.93 -15.51
N LEU A 190 18.76 -1.23 -16.63
CA LEU A 190 18.26 0.14 -16.69
C LEU A 190 16.75 0.16 -16.47
N VAL A 191 16.29 0.92 -15.49
CA VAL A 191 14.86 1.08 -15.21
C VAL A 191 14.31 2.18 -16.11
N ARG A 192 13.57 1.76 -17.15
CA ARG A 192 12.97 2.70 -18.10
C ARG A 192 11.93 3.60 -17.44
N GLY A 193 11.77 4.81 -17.94
CA GLY A 193 10.66 5.70 -17.55
C GLY A 193 11.01 6.55 -16.32
N LYS A 194 10.08 6.65 -15.36
CA LYS A 194 10.31 7.44 -14.15
C LYS A 194 11.11 6.70 -13.09
N GLY A 195 11.10 5.37 -13.06
CA GLY A 195 11.88 4.59 -12.09
C GLY A 195 11.01 3.74 -11.16
N LEU A 196 11.35 3.76 -9.87
CA LEU A 196 10.81 2.88 -8.83
C LEU A 196 10.07 3.68 -7.77
N ILE A 197 8.91 3.20 -7.32
CA ILE A 197 8.00 4.00 -6.48
C ILE A 197 7.17 3.12 -5.54
N GLN A 198 6.62 3.72 -4.48
CA GLN A 198 5.63 3.14 -3.56
C GLN A 198 5.97 1.71 -3.10
N PRO A 199 7.10 1.56 -2.38
CA PRO A 199 7.56 0.25 -1.94
C PRO A 199 6.66 -0.40 -0.89
N THR A 200 6.81 -1.70 -0.68
CA THR A 200 6.31 -2.43 0.49
C THR A 200 7.49 -3.21 1.11
N LEU A 201 7.44 -3.47 2.42
CA LEU A 201 8.57 -4.00 3.20
C LEU A 201 8.19 -5.28 3.95
N TRP A 202 9.19 -6.11 4.23
CA TRP A 202 9.14 -7.16 5.26
C TRP A 202 10.54 -7.41 5.84
N GLU A 203 10.60 -7.99 7.03
CA GLU A 203 11.85 -8.41 7.67
C GLU A 203 11.91 -9.93 7.70
N SER A 204 12.97 -10.53 7.15
CA SER A 204 13.13 -11.99 7.13
C SER A 204 13.78 -12.55 8.39
N LYS A 205 14.63 -11.74 9.03
CA LYS A 205 15.33 -11.98 10.29
C LYS A 205 15.89 -10.64 10.80
N PRO A 206 16.29 -10.51 12.09
CA PRO A 206 16.69 -9.23 12.66
C PRO A 206 17.69 -8.46 11.79
N GLY A 207 17.30 -7.26 11.39
CA GLY A 207 18.10 -6.34 10.57
C GLY A 207 18.19 -6.68 9.07
N HIS A 208 17.58 -7.77 8.62
CA HIS A 208 17.49 -8.14 7.21
C HIS A 208 16.12 -7.78 6.65
N VAL A 209 16.07 -6.62 5.99
CA VAL A 209 14.84 -6.02 5.48
C VAL A 209 14.85 -6.10 3.96
N HIS A 210 13.68 -6.35 3.38
CA HIS A 210 13.51 -6.48 1.95
C HIS A 210 12.42 -5.51 1.48
N MET A 211 12.55 -5.07 0.24
CA MET A 211 11.63 -4.12 -0.37
C MET A 211 11.18 -4.63 -1.74
N LEU A 212 9.86 -4.65 -2.00
CA LEU A 212 9.32 -4.75 -3.36
C LEU A 212 8.85 -3.37 -3.83
N MET A 213 9.18 -3.02 -5.07
CA MET A 213 8.97 -1.68 -5.64
C MET A 213 8.19 -1.73 -6.95
N ARG A 214 7.20 -0.84 -7.08
CA ARG A 214 6.47 -0.62 -8.32
C ARG A 214 7.38 0.08 -9.32
N SER A 215 7.29 -0.27 -10.59
CA SER A 215 8.15 0.30 -11.62
C SER A 215 7.41 0.71 -12.89
N THR A 216 8.01 1.64 -13.63
CA THR A 216 7.66 1.93 -15.03
C THR A 216 8.20 0.90 -16.02
N ALA A 217 8.89 -0.13 -15.55
CA ALA A 217 9.53 -1.15 -16.37
C ALA A 217 8.66 -2.39 -16.66
N GLY A 218 7.46 -2.50 -16.08
CA GLY A 218 6.54 -3.61 -16.37
C GLY A 218 6.73 -4.85 -15.48
N PHE A 219 7.60 -4.74 -14.47
CA PHE A 219 7.92 -5.80 -13.50
C PHE A 219 8.05 -5.22 -12.10
N ILE A 220 7.89 -6.05 -11.09
CA ILE A 220 8.23 -5.69 -9.71
C ILE A 220 9.75 -5.76 -9.54
N TYR A 221 10.32 -4.77 -8.87
CA TYR A 221 11.75 -4.75 -8.51
C TYR A 221 11.91 -5.04 -7.03
N ARG A 222 13.07 -5.59 -6.67
CA ARG A 222 13.46 -5.87 -5.30
C ARG A 222 14.77 -5.17 -4.95
N SER A 223 14.92 -4.81 -3.69
CA SER A 223 16.17 -4.40 -3.07
C SER A 223 16.19 -4.91 -1.63
N ASP A 224 17.37 -5.16 -1.10
CA ASP A 224 17.59 -5.82 0.18
C ASP A 224 18.55 -4.99 1.04
N SER A 225 18.30 -4.99 2.33
CA SER A 225 19.11 -4.35 3.36
C SER A 225 19.55 -5.40 4.38
N SER A 226 20.80 -5.29 4.84
CA SER A 226 21.35 -6.09 5.94
C SER A 226 21.68 -5.26 7.17
N ASP A 227 21.18 -4.02 7.23
CA ASP A 227 21.46 -3.05 8.28
C ASP A 227 20.19 -2.32 8.76
N SER A 228 19.07 -3.05 8.82
CA SER A 228 17.77 -2.55 9.29
C SER A 228 17.19 -1.42 8.44
N GLY A 229 17.36 -1.51 7.12
CA GLY A 229 16.80 -0.57 6.15
C GLY A 229 17.56 0.75 6.01
N ARG A 230 18.80 0.86 6.54
CA ARG A 230 19.60 2.09 6.46
C ARG A 230 20.24 2.25 5.08
N THR A 231 20.80 1.16 4.55
CA THR A 231 21.34 1.08 3.19
C THR A 231 20.68 -0.05 2.43
N TRP A 232 20.74 0.04 1.09
CA TRP A 232 20.00 -0.82 0.18
C TRP A 232 20.91 -1.36 -0.91
N SER A 233 20.77 -2.64 -1.26
CA SER A 233 21.40 -3.21 -2.44
C SER A 233 20.85 -2.54 -3.72
N PRO A 234 21.61 -2.54 -4.83
CA PRO A 234 21.07 -2.08 -6.10
C PRO A 234 19.78 -2.81 -6.46
N ALA A 235 18.78 -2.05 -6.92
CA ALA A 235 17.50 -2.63 -7.30
C ALA A 235 17.66 -3.63 -8.45
N TYR A 236 17.03 -4.79 -8.33
CA TYR A 236 17.02 -5.82 -9.37
C TYR A 236 15.60 -6.26 -9.71
N ARG A 237 15.41 -6.60 -10.97
CA ARG A 237 14.11 -7.03 -11.52
C ARG A 237 13.77 -8.44 -11.03
N THR A 238 12.58 -8.62 -10.49
CA THR A 238 12.01 -9.96 -10.22
C THR A 238 11.37 -10.53 -11.49
N TYR A 239 10.93 -11.79 -11.47
CA TYR A 239 10.14 -12.33 -12.57
C TYR A 239 8.65 -11.92 -12.52
N LEU A 240 8.21 -11.26 -11.45
CA LEU A 240 6.81 -10.88 -11.25
C LEU A 240 6.41 -9.74 -12.19
N PRO A 241 5.48 -9.95 -13.12
CA PRO A 241 4.99 -8.89 -13.99
C PRO A 241 4.15 -7.88 -13.20
N ASN A 242 4.21 -6.59 -13.57
CA ASN A 242 3.33 -5.58 -13.01
C ASN A 242 3.15 -4.39 -13.94
N ASN A 243 1.91 -3.90 -14.07
CA ASN A 243 1.57 -2.87 -15.04
C ASN A 243 1.81 -1.43 -14.58
N ASN A 244 2.70 -1.23 -13.61
CA ASN A 244 2.83 0.00 -12.84
C ASN A 244 1.54 0.32 -12.03
N SER A 245 0.85 -0.72 -11.56
CA SER A 245 -0.24 -0.59 -10.58
C SER A 245 0.32 -0.71 -9.17
N GLY A 246 -0.28 0.03 -8.22
CA GLY A 246 0.01 -0.18 -6.81
C GLY A 246 -0.24 -1.64 -6.42
N PHE A 247 0.59 -2.15 -5.53
CA PHE A 247 0.46 -3.45 -4.87
C PHE A 247 0.80 -3.28 -3.39
N ASP A 248 0.58 -4.33 -2.60
CA ASP A 248 1.00 -4.39 -1.20
C ASP A 248 1.30 -5.84 -0.80
N LEU A 249 2.10 -6.00 0.24
CA LEU A 249 2.55 -7.30 0.76
C LEU A 249 2.32 -7.35 2.27
N ALA A 250 1.91 -8.51 2.77
CA ALA A 250 1.89 -8.81 4.20
C ALA A 250 2.74 -10.05 4.47
N GLN A 251 3.39 -10.09 5.63
CA GLN A 251 4.06 -11.28 6.13
C GLN A 251 3.17 -11.93 7.20
N MET A 252 3.01 -13.24 7.11
CA MET A 252 2.28 -14.05 8.09
C MET A 252 3.20 -14.44 9.25
N ASP A 253 2.62 -14.90 10.36
CA ASP A 253 3.36 -15.29 11.57
C ASP A 253 4.38 -16.41 11.32
N ASP A 254 4.14 -17.27 10.32
CA ASP A 254 5.05 -18.36 9.90
C ASP A 254 6.13 -17.90 8.90
N GLY A 255 6.17 -16.60 8.57
CA GLY A 255 7.09 -16.02 7.60
C GLY A 255 6.61 -16.06 6.14
N THR A 256 5.46 -16.69 5.85
CA THR A 256 4.87 -16.69 4.50
C THR A 256 4.54 -15.26 4.07
N LEU A 257 4.99 -14.86 2.88
CA LEU A 257 4.64 -13.58 2.28
C LEU A 257 3.37 -13.72 1.46
N VAL A 258 2.48 -12.74 1.53
CA VAL A 258 1.23 -12.64 0.78
C VAL A 258 1.26 -11.34 -0.02
N LEU A 259 1.26 -11.42 -1.34
CA LEU A 259 1.34 -10.28 -2.26
C LEU A 259 0.01 -10.09 -3.00
N ALA A 260 -0.58 -8.90 -2.88
CA ALA A 260 -1.75 -8.48 -3.64
C ALA A 260 -1.33 -7.58 -4.80
N TYR A 261 -1.48 -8.02 -6.06
CA TYR A 261 -0.99 -7.27 -7.22
C TYR A 261 -1.72 -7.62 -8.53
N ASN A 262 -1.43 -6.83 -9.57
CA ASN A 262 -1.89 -7.05 -10.95
C ASN A 262 -0.74 -7.64 -11.80
N PRO A 263 -0.78 -8.93 -12.18
CA PRO A 263 0.32 -9.63 -12.88
C PRO A 263 0.34 -9.35 -14.39
N VAL A 264 0.46 -8.07 -14.78
CA VAL A 264 0.37 -7.64 -16.18
C VAL A 264 1.70 -7.01 -16.62
N GLY A 265 2.45 -7.71 -17.47
CA GLY A 265 3.84 -7.41 -17.81
C GLY A 265 4.05 -6.29 -18.83
N MET A 266 3.48 -5.10 -18.61
CA MET A 266 3.65 -3.95 -19.52
C MET A 266 3.40 -2.62 -18.82
N TYR A 267 4.09 -1.55 -19.23
CA TYR A 267 3.81 -0.22 -18.70
C TYR A 267 2.41 0.27 -19.13
N LYS A 268 1.59 0.73 -18.16
CA LYS A 268 0.20 1.20 -18.37
C LYS A 268 -0.75 0.14 -18.96
N GLY A 269 -0.56 -1.13 -18.60
CA GLY A 269 -1.54 -2.19 -18.89
C GLY A 269 -2.83 -2.09 -18.06
N PRO A 270 -3.83 -2.96 -18.31
CA PRO A 270 -5.07 -3.00 -17.54
C PRO A 270 -4.84 -3.35 -16.06
N ARG A 271 -5.65 -2.78 -15.16
CA ARG A 271 -5.67 -3.07 -13.72
C ARG A 271 -6.54 -4.30 -13.41
N MET A 272 -6.32 -5.35 -14.20
CA MET A 272 -6.94 -6.66 -14.06
C MET A 272 -6.06 -7.74 -14.72
N PRO A 273 -6.02 -8.98 -14.20
CA PRO A 273 -6.68 -9.42 -12.97
C PRO A 273 -6.05 -8.79 -11.72
N LEU A 274 -6.76 -8.86 -10.59
CA LEU A 274 -6.20 -8.62 -9.25
C LEU A 274 -6.20 -9.95 -8.51
N LEU A 275 -5.05 -10.36 -7.97
CA LEU A 275 -4.90 -11.65 -7.30
C LEU A 275 -4.00 -11.58 -6.06
N LEU A 276 -4.06 -12.63 -5.25
CA LEU A 276 -3.10 -12.92 -4.20
C LEU A 276 -2.13 -14.02 -4.64
N SER A 277 -0.83 -13.77 -4.44
CA SER A 277 0.22 -14.77 -4.52
C SER A 277 0.90 -14.94 -3.17
N ILE A 278 1.51 -16.10 -2.95
CA ILE A 278 2.26 -16.42 -1.73
C ILE A 278 3.69 -16.84 -2.02
N SER A 279 4.61 -16.53 -1.11
CA SER A 279 5.99 -17.00 -1.12
C SER A 279 6.37 -17.53 0.25
N LYS A 280 7.07 -18.67 0.28
CA LYS A 280 7.54 -19.34 1.51
C LYS A 280 9.06 -19.31 1.67
N ASP A 281 9.75 -18.72 0.71
CA ASP A 281 11.21 -18.71 0.59
C ASP A 281 11.73 -17.29 0.46
N ASN A 282 11.15 -16.38 1.25
CA ASN A 282 11.59 -14.99 1.34
C ASN A 282 11.49 -14.21 0.01
N GLY A 283 10.46 -14.50 -0.79
CA GLY A 283 10.17 -13.77 -2.02
C GLY A 283 10.92 -14.27 -3.24
N GLU A 284 11.62 -15.41 -3.16
CA GLU A 284 12.33 -16.01 -4.29
C GLU A 284 11.37 -16.70 -5.27
N TYR A 285 10.39 -17.45 -4.77
CA TYR A 285 9.35 -18.09 -5.58
C TYR A 285 7.95 -17.77 -5.04
N TRP A 286 7.03 -17.58 -5.97
CA TRP A 286 5.67 -17.10 -5.78
C TRP A 286 4.68 -18.01 -6.49
N GLU A 287 3.67 -18.45 -5.75
CA GLU A 287 2.57 -19.26 -6.24
C GLU A 287 1.26 -18.46 -6.18
N GLU A 288 0.36 -18.63 -7.14
CA GLU A 288 -0.97 -18.04 -7.07
C GLU A 288 -1.80 -18.72 -5.97
N LEU A 289 -2.35 -17.92 -5.06
CA LEU A 289 -3.28 -18.39 -4.03
C LEU A 289 -4.73 -18.29 -4.50
N VAL A 290 -5.14 -17.11 -4.98
CA VAL A 290 -6.51 -16.86 -5.43
C VAL A 290 -6.60 -15.61 -6.32
N VAL A 291 -7.44 -15.67 -7.35
CA VAL A 291 -7.83 -14.50 -8.14
C VAL A 291 -9.01 -13.81 -7.48
N LEU A 292 -8.82 -12.55 -7.06
CA LEU A 292 -9.85 -11.75 -6.38
C LEU A 292 -10.81 -11.08 -7.36
N GLU A 293 -10.28 -10.60 -8.48
CA GLU A 293 -11.05 -10.02 -9.58
C GLU A 293 -10.50 -10.51 -10.92
N ALA A 294 -11.37 -11.10 -11.72
CA ALA A 294 -11.16 -11.37 -13.12
C ALA A 294 -12.48 -11.13 -13.86
N GLU A 295 -12.46 -10.35 -14.94
CA GLU A 295 -13.62 -10.35 -15.84
C GLU A 295 -13.55 -11.57 -16.75
N TYR A 296 -14.57 -12.42 -16.63
CA TYR A 296 -14.74 -13.57 -17.51
C TYR A 296 -15.23 -13.08 -18.89
N ARG A 297 -14.64 -13.63 -19.94
CA ARG A 297 -14.96 -13.37 -21.35
C ARG A 297 -16.47 -13.56 -21.60
N SER A 298 -17.07 -12.58 -22.26
CA SER A 298 -18.29 -12.77 -23.04
C SER A 298 -18.09 -12.07 -24.38
N PHE A 299 -18.25 -12.79 -25.50
CA PHE A 299 -18.07 -12.28 -26.86
C PHE A 299 -19.06 -11.15 -27.24
N THR A 300 -19.97 -10.77 -26.35
CA THR A 300 -21.09 -9.85 -26.62
C THR A 300 -21.04 -8.53 -25.86
N ILE A 301 -20.03 -8.29 -25.00
CA ILE A 301 -19.91 -7.05 -24.22
C ILE A 301 -18.53 -6.43 -24.46
N PRO A 302 -18.42 -5.15 -24.86
CA PRO A 302 -17.14 -4.45 -24.92
C PRO A 302 -16.45 -4.48 -23.54
N ILE A 303 -15.16 -4.81 -23.51
CA ILE A 303 -14.36 -4.81 -22.28
C ILE A 303 -14.28 -3.38 -21.76
N GLU A 304 -14.98 -3.08 -20.66
CA GLU A 304 -14.49 -2.01 -19.80
C GLU A 304 -13.18 -2.51 -19.20
N PRO A 305 -12.03 -1.83 -19.40
CA PRO A 305 -10.80 -2.26 -18.77
C PRO A 305 -11.01 -2.28 -17.26
N GLY A 306 -10.98 -3.45 -16.64
CA GLY A 306 -11.13 -3.60 -15.20
C GLY A 306 -10.17 -2.66 -14.46
N GLU A 307 -10.71 -1.91 -13.52
CA GLU A 307 -9.99 -0.94 -12.68
C GLU A 307 -10.05 -1.45 -11.23
N TYR A 308 -9.25 -2.50 -10.96
CA TYR A 308 -9.10 -3.13 -9.65
C TYR A 308 -7.69 -2.88 -9.15
N SER A 309 -7.51 -1.84 -8.34
CA SER A 309 -6.20 -1.23 -8.16
C SER A 309 -5.94 -0.77 -6.73
N TYR A 310 -4.66 -0.52 -6.44
CA TYR A 310 -4.19 -0.05 -5.13
C TYR A 310 -4.69 -0.95 -3.99
N PRO A 311 -4.38 -2.25 -4.01
CA PRO A 311 -4.72 -3.11 -2.90
C PRO A 311 -3.89 -2.74 -1.67
N ALA A 312 -4.45 -2.94 -0.49
CA ALA A 312 -3.74 -3.04 0.78
C ALA A 312 -4.08 -4.40 1.39
N VAL A 313 -3.07 -5.10 1.90
CA VAL A 313 -3.22 -6.45 2.45
C VAL A 313 -2.64 -6.49 3.87
N ILE A 314 -3.36 -7.13 4.77
CA ILE A 314 -2.87 -7.51 6.10
C ILE A 314 -3.12 -9.00 6.30
N ALA A 315 -2.28 -9.66 7.10
CA ALA A 315 -2.46 -11.06 7.45
C ALA A 315 -2.14 -11.25 8.94
N ARG A 316 -2.91 -12.10 9.61
CA ARG A 316 -2.75 -12.43 11.03
C ARG A 316 -3.26 -13.84 11.30
N GLY A 317 -2.44 -14.70 11.90
CA GLY A 317 -2.77 -16.11 12.04
C GLY A 317 -3.17 -16.73 10.71
N ASN A 318 -4.40 -17.24 10.62
CA ASN A 318 -4.94 -17.88 9.42
C ASN A 318 -5.83 -16.96 8.56
N ARG A 319 -5.85 -15.65 8.83
CA ARG A 319 -6.71 -14.68 8.16
C ARG A 319 -5.91 -13.73 7.29
N ILE A 320 -6.47 -13.40 6.14
CA ILE A 320 -5.95 -12.39 5.22
C ILE A 320 -7.09 -11.43 4.90
N TYR A 321 -6.84 -10.13 5.04
CA TYR A 321 -7.77 -9.09 4.63
C TYR A 321 -7.14 -8.29 3.49
N VAL A 322 -7.92 -8.06 2.43
CA VAL A 322 -7.50 -7.27 1.28
C VAL A 322 -8.52 -6.20 1.03
N THR A 323 -8.10 -4.94 0.99
CA THR A 323 -8.91 -3.85 0.49
C THR A 323 -8.35 -3.34 -0.81
N TYR A 324 -9.18 -2.85 -1.72
CA TYR A 324 -8.71 -2.25 -2.98
C TYR A 324 -9.75 -1.32 -3.56
N THR A 325 -9.30 -0.49 -4.50
CA THR A 325 -10.18 0.38 -5.28
C THR A 325 -10.86 -0.40 -6.39
N TRP A 326 -12.18 -0.30 -6.43
CA TRP A 326 -13.04 -0.87 -7.45
C TRP A 326 -13.59 0.26 -8.32
N LYS A 327 -13.18 0.30 -9.59
CA LYS A 327 -13.61 1.26 -10.63
C LYS A 327 -13.45 2.75 -10.27
N ARG A 328 -12.63 3.08 -9.27
CA ARG A 328 -12.56 4.42 -8.63
C ARG A 328 -13.87 4.89 -8.01
N GLU A 329 -14.84 4.00 -7.86
CA GLU A 329 -16.17 4.28 -7.36
C GLU A 329 -16.43 3.62 -6.02
N ARG A 330 -15.77 2.52 -5.69
CA ARG A 330 -15.95 1.82 -4.41
C ARG A 330 -14.63 1.36 -3.85
N ILE A 331 -14.65 1.06 -2.55
CA ILE A 331 -13.64 0.22 -1.92
C ILE A 331 -14.27 -1.14 -1.64
N VAL A 332 -13.59 -2.20 -2.02
CA VAL A 332 -13.97 -3.58 -1.69
C VAL A 332 -13.07 -4.07 -0.56
N CYS A 333 -13.62 -4.90 0.33
CA CYS A 333 -12.87 -5.68 1.30
C CYS A 333 -13.12 -7.18 1.05
N TRP A 334 -12.05 -7.95 0.87
CA TRP A 334 -12.05 -9.39 1.01
C TRP A 334 -11.61 -9.79 2.41
N SER A 335 -12.32 -10.74 3.01
CA SER A 335 -11.89 -11.50 4.19
C SER A 335 -11.66 -12.94 3.77
N LEU A 336 -10.42 -13.42 3.89
CA LEU A 336 -10.04 -14.76 3.50
C LEU A 336 -9.53 -15.53 4.72
N GLU A 337 -9.82 -16.82 4.75
CA GLU A 337 -9.32 -17.76 5.74
C GLU A 337 -8.56 -18.87 5.01
N VAL A 338 -7.35 -19.18 5.47
CA VAL A 338 -6.45 -20.14 4.85
C VAL A 338 -6.04 -21.25 5.82
N GLU A 339 -5.73 -22.42 5.29
CA GLU A 339 -5.05 -23.48 6.03
C GLU A 339 -3.55 -23.20 6.00
N THR A 340 -2.99 -22.90 7.18
CA THR A 340 -1.54 -22.84 7.43
C THR A 340 -1.03 -24.27 7.60
N ALA A 341 0.15 -24.57 7.04
CA ALA A 341 0.70 -25.92 7.00
C ALA A 341 1.31 -26.34 8.34
#